data_AF-A0A2E4JPV5-F1
#
_entry.id   AF-A0A2E4JPV5-F1
#
_cell.length_a   1.000
_cell.length_b   1.000
_cell.length_c   1.000
_cell.angle_alpha   90.00
_cell.angle_beta   90.00
_cell.angle_gamma   90.00
#
_symmetry.space_group_name_H-M   'P 1'
#
loop_
_entity.id
_entity.type
_entity.pdbx_description
1 polymer ?
#
loop_
_entity_poly.entity_id
_entity_poly.type
_entity_poly.pdbx_seq_one_letter_code
_entity_poly.pdbx_strand_id
1 'polypeptide(L)'
;MDDGEMEIPKSVRPIMMQGVEETKLGEGNGARKQYRYGNLHIREYDDKYVVHTDKVDPKKDPFGHLIKDSPETLIGIASSIYFGKEVGSYVFNKRKEKSKNILLESLLMGGLASLTIGYLGYRFGKQIRKLK
;
A
#
# COMPACT_ATOMS: atom_id res chain seq x y z
N MET A 1 9.79 7.46 -9.12
CA MET A 1 10.64 6.85 -8.09
C MET A 1 11.60 7.93 -7.75
N ASP A 2 11.46 8.51 -6.57
CA ASP A 2 12.62 9.04 -5.86
C ASP A 2 12.33 8.95 -4.36
N ASP A 3 11.96 7.74 -3.92
CA ASP A 3 11.79 7.39 -2.52
C ASP A 3 13.18 7.10 -1.90
N GLY A 4 14.25 7.66 -2.48
CA GLY A 4 15.64 7.28 -2.20
C GLY A 4 16.00 5.89 -2.72
N GLU A 5 15.33 5.41 -3.77
CA GLU A 5 15.60 4.08 -4.33
C GLU A 5 16.89 4.06 -5.14
N MET A 6 17.76 3.11 -4.83
CA MET A 6 19.02 2.91 -5.53
C MET A 6 19.04 1.53 -6.19
N GLU A 7 19.36 1.50 -7.49
CA GLU A 7 19.59 0.25 -8.21
C GLU A 7 21.06 -0.17 -8.08
N ILE A 8 21.29 -1.41 -7.67
CA ILE A 8 22.62 -2.01 -7.50
C ILE A 8 22.70 -3.23 -8.43
N PRO A 9 23.44 -3.15 -9.54
CA PRO A 9 23.64 -4.31 -10.42
C PRO A 9 24.34 -5.44 -9.67
N LYS A 10 23.85 -6.67 -9.82
CA LYS A 10 24.44 -7.87 -9.18
C LYS A 10 25.88 -8.12 -9.63
N SER A 11 26.23 -7.68 -10.84
CA SER A 11 27.59 -7.76 -11.39
C SER A 11 28.61 -6.89 -10.66
N VAL A 12 28.17 -5.80 -10.01
CA VAL A 12 29.06 -4.86 -9.33
C VAL A 12 29.34 -5.30 -7.90
N ARG A 13 28.30 -5.70 -7.16
CA ARG A 13 28.46 -6.15 -5.77
C ARG A 13 27.32 -7.08 -5.35
N PRO A 14 27.61 -8.34 -4.98
CA PRO A 14 26.66 -9.18 -4.27
C PRO A 14 26.33 -8.55 -2.91
N ILE A 15 25.05 -8.44 -2.57
CA ILE A 15 24.64 -8.02 -1.22
C ILE A 15 25.02 -9.13 -0.25
N MET A 16 25.69 -8.77 0.85
CA MET A 16 25.93 -9.71 1.94
C MET A 16 24.59 -10.01 2.61
N MET A 17 24.10 -11.25 2.46
CA MET A 17 22.83 -11.71 3.03
C MET A 17 22.90 -11.94 4.55
N GLN A 18 24.06 -11.71 5.17
CA GLN A 18 24.25 -11.98 6.59
C GLN A 18 23.51 -10.94 7.44
N GLY A 19 22.57 -11.41 8.26
CA GLY A 19 21.74 -10.56 9.11
C GLY A 19 20.53 -9.94 8.41
N VAL A 20 20.33 -10.20 7.11
CA VAL A 20 19.18 -9.71 6.35
C VAL A 20 18.03 -10.73 6.43
N GLU A 21 16.83 -10.27 6.76
CA GLU A 21 15.65 -11.13 6.89
C GLU A 21 14.74 -11.04 5.67
N GLU A 22 14.31 -12.17 5.11
CA GLU A 22 13.28 -12.18 4.07
C GLU A 22 11.95 -11.64 4.62
N THR A 23 11.22 -10.86 3.82
CA THR A 23 9.96 -10.23 4.23
C THR A 23 8.93 -10.26 3.12
N LYS A 24 7.65 -10.24 3.49
CA LYS A 24 6.52 -9.97 2.58
C LYS A 24 5.96 -8.55 2.76
N LEU A 25 6.52 -7.77 3.69
CA LEU A 25 6.07 -6.40 3.98
C LEU A 25 6.74 -5.39 3.05
N GLY A 26 5.92 -4.70 2.26
CA GLY A 26 6.35 -3.69 1.29
C GLY A 26 5.75 -3.92 -0.10
N GLU A 27 5.93 -2.95 -0.99
CA GLU A 27 5.53 -3.10 -2.39
C GLU A 27 6.52 -3.97 -3.16
N GLY A 28 6.12 -5.20 -3.50
CA GLY A 28 7.01 -6.13 -4.21
C GLY A 28 7.39 -5.68 -5.61
N ASN A 29 6.50 -4.99 -6.33
CA ASN A 29 6.80 -4.38 -7.63
C ASN A 29 7.49 -5.32 -8.64
N GLY A 30 7.13 -6.61 -8.62
CA GLY A 30 7.70 -7.63 -9.51
C GLY A 30 9.03 -8.25 -9.04
N ALA A 31 9.53 -7.88 -7.86
CA ALA A 31 10.71 -8.51 -7.27
C ALA A 31 10.46 -10.00 -6.97
N ARG A 32 11.50 -10.82 -7.16
CA ARG A 32 11.48 -12.25 -6.83
C ARG A 32 11.40 -12.49 -5.33
N LYS A 33 12.17 -11.69 -4.58
CA LYS A 33 12.26 -11.71 -3.13
C LYS A 33 12.44 -10.31 -2.59
N GLN A 34 12.07 -10.12 -1.33
CA GLN A 34 12.24 -8.87 -0.61
C GLN A 34 12.84 -9.15 0.75
N TYR A 35 13.72 -8.26 1.20
CA TYR A 35 14.48 -8.43 2.43
C TYR A 35 14.55 -7.14 3.23
N ARG A 36 14.78 -7.27 4.53
CA ARG A 36 14.95 -6.14 5.45
C ARG A 36 16.17 -6.29 6.33
N TYR A 37 16.87 -5.18 6.54
CA TYR A 37 17.94 -5.03 7.52
C TYR A 37 17.71 -3.73 8.30
N GLY A 38 16.99 -3.84 9.42
CA GLY A 38 16.41 -2.67 10.10
C GLY A 38 15.52 -1.87 9.14
N ASN A 39 15.85 -0.59 8.95
CA ASN A 39 15.13 0.31 8.05
C ASN A 39 15.45 0.10 6.56
N LEU A 40 16.50 -0.64 6.22
CA LEU A 40 16.86 -0.90 4.83
C LEU A 40 15.91 -1.96 4.26
N HIS A 41 15.23 -1.64 3.17
CA HIS A 41 14.41 -2.56 2.42
C HIS A 41 15.05 -2.83 1.05
N ILE A 42 15.15 -4.10 0.71
CA ILE A 42 15.88 -4.61 -0.46
C ILE A 42 14.94 -5.44 -1.29
N ARG A 43 14.80 -5.11 -2.57
CA ARG A 43 14.06 -5.89 -3.56
C ARG A 43 15.04 -6.56 -4.51
N GLU A 44 14.92 -7.87 -4.65
CA GLU A 44 15.77 -8.67 -5.53
C GLU A 44 15.08 -8.93 -6.87
N TYR A 45 15.75 -8.54 -7.95
CA TYR A 45 15.40 -8.89 -9.33
C TYR A 45 16.48 -9.81 -9.91
N ASP A 46 16.33 -10.25 -11.16
CA ASP A 46 17.27 -11.21 -11.77
C ASP A 46 18.68 -10.62 -11.95
N ASP A 47 18.77 -9.36 -12.35
CA ASP A 47 20.01 -8.65 -12.72
C ASP A 47 20.46 -7.61 -11.69
N LYS A 48 19.57 -7.17 -10.80
CA LYS A 48 19.84 -6.09 -9.84
C LYS A 48 19.16 -6.29 -8.49
N TYR A 49 19.60 -5.50 -7.54
CA TYR A 49 18.87 -5.16 -6.33
C TYR A 49 18.35 -3.74 -6.42
N VAL A 50 17.15 -3.48 -5.89
CA VAL A 50 16.65 -2.12 -5.66
C VAL A 50 16.51 -1.94 -4.17
N VAL A 51 17.19 -0.94 -3.61
CA VAL A 51 17.22 -0.70 -2.16
C VAL A 51 16.70 0.68 -1.83
N HIS A 52 16.01 0.82 -0.71
CA HIS A 52 15.69 2.12 -0.10
C HIS A 52 15.73 2.01 1.42
N THR A 53 15.84 3.15 2.09
CA THR A 53 15.81 3.22 3.55
C THR A 53 14.50 3.84 4.00
N ASP A 54 13.69 3.07 4.71
CA ASP A 54 12.48 3.59 5.36
C ASP A 54 12.88 4.53 6.50
N LYS A 55 12.11 5.60 6.75
CA LYS A 55 12.31 6.46 7.92
C LYS A 55 11.93 5.71 9.21
N VAL A 56 10.92 4.84 9.14
CA VAL A 56 10.44 4.05 10.27
C VAL A 56 10.35 2.58 9.87
N ASP A 57 10.94 1.68 10.66
CA ASP A 57 10.81 0.24 10.43
C ASP A 57 9.34 -0.21 10.64
N PRO A 58 8.64 -0.70 9.59
CA PRO A 58 7.25 -1.13 9.69
C PRO A 58 7.05 -2.36 10.59
N LYS A 59 8.11 -3.12 10.91
CA LYS A 59 8.00 -4.22 11.89
C LYS A 59 7.95 -3.71 13.33
N LYS A 60 8.52 -2.53 13.60
CA LYS A 60 8.60 -1.94 14.95
C LYS A 60 7.51 -0.91 15.19
N ASP A 61 7.26 -0.04 14.22
CA ASP A 61 6.22 0.99 14.30
C ASP A 61 5.45 1.10 12.96
N PRO A 62 4.46 0.22 12.75
CA PRO A 62 3.65 0.21 11.53
C PRO A 62 2.92 1.53 11.28
N PHE A 63 2.47 2.21 12.34
CA PHE A 63 1.72 3.46 12.22
C PHE A 63 2.63 4.62 11.87
N GLY A 64 3.80 4.73 12.50
CA GLY A 64 4.83 5.69 12.14
C GLY A 64 5.29 5.54 10.69
N HIS A 65 5.44 4.30 10.21
CA HIS A 65 5.75 4.02 8.81
C HIS A 65 4.63 4.51 7.85
N LEU A 66 3.36 4.26 8.16
CA LEU A 66 2.26 4.77 7.33
C LEU A 66 2.25 6.32 7.26
N ILE A 67 2.61 7.00 8.35
CA ILE A 67 2.59 8.47 8.37
C ILE A 67 3.81 9.05 7.63
N LYS A 68 5.00 8.49 7.85
CA LYS A 68 6.27 9.07 7.38
C LYS A 68 6.74 8.54 6.04
N ASP A 69 6.44 7.28 5.73
CA ASP A 69 6.95 6.56 4.57
C ASP A 69 5.87 6.28 3.52
N SER A 70 4.61 6.03 3.93
CA SER A 70 3.49 5.78 2.99
C SER A 70 2.18 6.53 3.30
N PRO A 71 2.19 7.88 3.37
CA PRO A 71 0.98 8.66 3.62
C PRO A 71 -0.09 8.47 2.54
N GLU A 72 0.30 8.11 1.31
CA GLU A 72 -0.63 7.75 0.23
C GLU A 72 -1.51 6.53 0.58
N THR A 73 -0.98 5.58 1.36
CA THR A 73 -1.74 4.43 1.85
C THR A 73 -2.82 4.88 2.83
N LEU A 74 -2.51 5.86 3.70
CA LEU A 74 -3.50 6.44 4.60
C LEU A 74 -4.61 7.16 3.83
N ILE A 75 -4.27 7.92 2.79
CA ILE A 75 -5.26 8.57 1.91
C ILE A 75 -6.20 7.52 1.30
N GLY A 76 -5.64 6.42 0.78
CA GLY A 76 -6.43 5.32 0.23
C GLY A 76 -7.38 4.70 1.26
N ILE A 77 -6.88 4.38 2.46
CA ILE A 77 -7.69 3.79 3.55
C ILE A 77 -8.81 4.74 3.99
N ALA A 78 -8.49 6.01 4.26
CA ALA A 78 -9.45 7.00 4.71
C ALA A 78 -10.56 7.20 3.67
N SER A 79 -10.19 7.32 2.39
CA SER A 79 -11.12 7.48 1.27
C SER A 79 -12.01 6.25 1.11
N SER A 80 -11.44 5.04 1.22
CA SER A 80 -12.16 3.76 1.16
C SER A 80 -13.26 3.65 2.22
N ILE A 81 -12.94 3.99 3.47
CA ILE A 81 -13.88 3.91 4.60
C ILE A 81 -15.00 4.94 4.43
N TYR A 82 -14.64 6.19 4.14
CA TYR A 82 -15.61 7.28 4.02
C TYR A 82 -16.61 7.02 2.90
N PHE A 83 -16.13 6.83 1.66
CA PHE A 83 -17.02 6.67 0.51
C PHE A 83 -17.75 5.33 0.49
N GLY A 84 -17.15 4.26 1.01
CA GLY A 84 -17.84 2.98 1.16
C GLY A 84 -19.06 3.07 2.09
N LYS A 85 -18.88 3.76 3.23
CA LYS A 85 -19.98 4.04 4.17
C LYS A 85 -21.05 4.91 3.55
N GLU A 86 -20.68 5.99 2.86
CA GLU A 86 -21.63 6.89 2.19
C GLU A 86 -22.45 6.14 1.13
N VAL A 87 -21.81 5.38 0.24
CA VAL A 87 -22.49 4.61 -0.81
C VAL A 87 -23.37 3.50 -0.22
N GLY A 88 -22.86 2.74 0.74
CA GLY A 88 -23.63 1.69 1.40
C GLY A 88 -24.86 2.24 2.12
N SER A 89 -24.72 3.35 2.84
CA SER A 89 -25.83 4.02 3.53
C SER A 89 -26.85 4.61 2.55
N TYR A 90 -26.39 5.17 1.44
CA TYR A 90 -27.25 5.67 0.37
C TYR A 90 -28.10 4.55 -0.22
N VAL A 91 -27.49 3.41 -0.56
CA VAL A 91 -28.20 2.25 -1.11
C VAL A 91 -29.20 1.71 -0.09
N PHE A 92 -28.79 1.55 1.18
CA PHE A 92 -29.66 1.11 2.26
C PHE A 92 -30.92 1.97 2.36
N ASN A 93 -30.74 3.28 2.51
CA ASN A 93 -31.85 4.22 2.70
C ASN A 93 -32.79 4.26 1.49
N LYS A 94 -32.26 4.16 0.26
CA LYS A 94 -33.06 4.22 -0.97
C LYS A 94 -33.84 2.95 -1.27
N ARG A 95 -33.35 1.79 -0.81
CA ARG A 95 -33.92 0.48 -1.17
C ARG A 95 -34.49 -0.33 0.00
N LYS A 96 -34.40 0.16 1.25
CA LYS A 96 -34.90 -0.54 2.46
C LYS A 96 -36.36 -0.98 2.40
N GLU A 97 -37.22 -0.25 1.70
CA GLU A 97 -38.65 -0.60 1.54
C GLU A 97 -38.93 -1.47 0.31
N LYS A 98 -37.94 -1.62 -0.59
CA LYS A 98 -38.10 -2.25 -1.91
C LYS A 98 -37.36 -3.57 -2.06
N SER A 99 -36.42 -3.89 -1.17
CA SER A 99 -35.61 -5.11 -1.23
C SER A 99 -35.65 -5.87 0.09
N LYS A 100 -35.93 -7.18 0.01
CA LYS A 100 -35.83 -8.11 1.16
C LYS A 100 -34.39 -8.39 1.58
N ASN A 101 -33.42 -8.16 0.69
CA ASN A 101 -31.99 -8.43 0.89
C ASN A 101 -31.16 -7.13 1.02
N ILE A 102 -31.77 -6.05 1.50
CA ILE A 102 -31.16 -4.71 1.50
C ILE A 102 -29.79 -4.65 2.17
N LEU A 103 -29.57 -5.40 3.27
CA LEU A 103 -28.28 -5.43 3.96
C LEU A 103 -27.17 -5.96 3.06
N LEU A 104 -27.42 -7.06 2.35
CA LEU A 104 -26.45 -7.65 1.42
C LEU A 104 -26.17 -6.71 0.25
N GLU A 105 -27.21 -6.13 -0.35
CA GLU A 105 -27.05 -5.17 -1.47
C GLU A 105 -26.24 -3.94 -1.05
N SER A 106 -26.50 -3.40 0.14
CA SER A 106 -25.81 -2.22 0.67
C SER A 106 -24.34 -2.52 0.98
N LEU A 107 -24.05 -3.70 1.54
CA LEU A 107 -22.68 -4.16 1.79
C LEU A 107 -21.91 -4.42 0.50
N LEU A 108 -22.53 -5.04 -0.50
CA LEU A 108 -21.90 -5.27 -1.80
C LEU A 108 -21.57 -3.95 -2.50
N MET A 109 -22.53 -3.03 -2.58
CA MET A 109 -22.32 -1.72 -3.22
C MET A 109 -21.31 -0.86 -2.45
N GLY A 110 -21.41 -0.82 -1.12
CA GLY A 110 -20.44 -0.13 -0.27
C GLY A 110 -19.04 -0.72 -0.41
N GLY A 111 -18.91 -2.05 -0.41
CA GLY A 111 -17.64 -2.75 -0.59
C GLY A 111 -16.98 -2.50 -1.94
N LEU A 112 -17.76 -2.57 -3.04
CA LEU A 112 -17.27 -2.23 -4.38
C LEU A 112 -16.79 -0.78 -4.46
N ALA A 113 -17.54 0.15 -3.84
CA ALA A 113 -17.14 1.55 -3.76
C ALA A 113 -15.86 1.74 -2.93
N SER A 114 -15.76 1.10 -1.76
CA SER A 114 -14.56 1.12 -0.91
C SER A 114 -13.31 0.68 -1.67
N LEU A 115 -13.35 -0.46 -2.38
CA LEU A 115 -12.21 -0.97 -3.13
C LEU A 115 -11.81 -0.01 -4.27
N THR A 116 -12.80 0.47 -5.03
CA THR A 116 -12.56 1.37 -6.16
C THR A 116 -11.98 2.71 -5.70
N ILE A 117 -12.62 3.34 -4.73
CA ILE A 117 -12.20 4.65 -4.21
C ILE A 117 -10.90 4.54 -3.42
N GLY A 118 -10.70 3.47 -2.66
CA GLY A 118 -9.45 3.22 -1.95
C GLY A 118 -8.26 3.15 -2.90
N TYR A 119 -8.40 2.40 -4.01
CA TYR A 119 -7.39 2.33 -5.05
C TYR A 119 -7.13 3.69 -5.71
N LEU A 120 -8.19 4.42 -6.08
CA LEU A 120 -8.05 5.75 -6.69
C LEU A 120 -7.40 6.76 -5.73
N GLY A 121 -7.79 6.74 -4.45
CA GLY A 121 -7.21 7.59 -3.40
C GLY A 121 -5.72 7.33 -3.19
N TYR A 122 -5.32 6.05 -3.11
CA TYR A 122 -3.91 5.66 -3.05
C TYR A 122 -3.14 6.13 -4.30
N ARG A 123 -3.68 5.90 -5.51
CA ARG A 123 -3.04 6.33 -6.76
C ARG A 123 -2.89 7.85 -6.84
N PHE A 124 -3.90 8.59 -6.41
CA PHE A 124 -3.88 10.03 -6.34
C PHE A 124 -2.84 10.55 -5.33
N GLY A 125 -2.80 9.98 -4.12
CA GLY A 125 -1.78 10.28 -3.12
C GLY A 125 -0.36 10.02 -3.64
N LYS A 126 -0.16 8.89 -4.34
CA LYS A 126 1.11 8.55 -4.99
C LYS A 126 1.49 9.54 -6.11
N GLN A 127 0.52 10.10 -6.84
CA GLN A 127 0.79 11.15 -7.83
C GLN A 127 1.18 12.48 -7.18
N ILE A 128 0.47 12.92 -6.14
CA ILE A 128 0.84 14.13 -5.39
C ILE A 128 2.27 14.03 -4.87
N ARG A 129 2.64 12.87 -4.31
CA ARG A 129 3.99 12.64 -3.80
C ARG A 129 5.07 12.76 -4.88
N LYS A 130 4.76 12.43 -6.15
CA LYS A 130 5.69 12.57 -7.28
C LYS A 130 5.89 14.02 -7.75
N LEU A 131 4.96 14.92 -7.40
CA LEU A 131 5.04 16.34 -7.77
C LEU A 131 5.85 17.17 -6.77
N LYS A 132 6.24 16.57 -5.65
CA LYS A 132 7.11 17.16 -4.63
C LYS A 132 8.52 16.60 -4.77
#